data_AF-A0A414D0Y0-F1
#
_entry.id   AF-A0A414D0Y0-F1
#
_cell.length_a   1.000
_cell.length_b   1.000
_cell.length_c   1.000
_cell.angle_alpha   90.00
_cell.angle_beta   90.00
_cell.angle_gamma   90.00
#
_symmetry.space_group_name_H-M   'P 1'
#
loop_
_entity.id
_entity.type
_entity.pdbx_description
1 polymer ?
#
loop_
_entity_poly.entity_id
_entity_poly.type
_entity_poly.pdbx_seq_one_letter_code
_entity_poly.pdbx_strand_id
1 'polypeptide(L)'
;MDKRLYVELPPFTGRNVPITEIAKAIGKDAHYVRIGIQQGILKFGVAMKMGDSNEFSYYCSDRKVWEETGYFNGEAKKQGKEKALA
;
A
#
# COMPACT_ATOMS: atom_id res chain seq x y z
N MET A 1 12.18 -12.72 -34.69
CA MET A 1 10.87 -12.26 -34.19
C MET A 1 10.99 -12.00 -32.70
N ASP A 2 11.04 -10.74 -32.30
CA ASP A 2 11.00 -10.31 -30.90
C ASP A 2 9.64 -10.64 -30.29
N LYS A 3 9.59 -11.72 -29.50
CA LYS A 3 8.41 -12.09 -28.73
C LYS A 3 8.27 -11.09 -27.58
N ARG A 4 7.45 -10.06 -27.78
CA ARG A 4 7.02 -9.16 -26.70
C ARG A 4 6.00 -9.88 -25.83
N LEU A 5 6.34 -10.11 -24.57
CA LEU A 5 5.43 -10.64 -23.56
C LEU A 5 4.68 -9.46 -22.94
N TYR A 6 3.36 -9.53 -22.93
CA TYR A 6 2.48 -8.55 -22.29
C TYR A 6 2.02 -9.12 -20.95
N VAL A 7 2.24 -8.37 -19.87
CA VAL A 7 1.73 -8.70 -18.54
C VAL A 7 0.54 -7.79 -18.27
N GLU A 8 -0.63 -8.38 -18.03
CA GLU A 8 -1.81 -7.62 -17.63
C GLU A 8 -1.63 -7.12 -16.20
N LEU A 9 -1.53 -5.80 -16.05
CA LEU A 9 -1.43 -5.16 -14.76
C LEU A 9 -2.82 -4.99 -14.14
N PRO A 10 -2.96 -5.20 -12.82
CA PRO A 10 -4.19 -4.85 -12.14
C PRO A 10 -4.56 -3.37 -12.32
N PRO A 11 -5.85 -3.00 -12.26
CA PRO A 11 -6.28 -1.61 -12.41
C PRO A 11 -5.91 -0.81 -11.16
N PHE A 12 -4.67 -0.32 -11.12
CA PHE A 12 -4.20 0.55 -10.04
C PHE A 12 -4.99 1.85 -10.04
N THR A 13 -5.38 2.25 -8.84
CA THR A 13 -6.25 3.39 -8.58
C THR A 13 -5.51 4.55 -7.90
N GLY A 14 -4.25 4.34 -7.49
CA GLY A 14 -3.48 5.32 -6.74
C GLY A 14 -3.99 5.51 -5.31
N ARG A 15 -4.76 4.56 -4.79
CA ARG A 15 -5.31 4.63 -3.43
C ARG A 15 -4.21 4.46 -2.39
N ASN A 16 -4.38 5.14 -1.25
CA ASN A 16 -3.55 4.91 -0.08
C ASN A 16 -3.98 3.60 0.60
N VAL A 17 -3.12 2.59 0.53
CA VAL A 17 -3.38 1.29 1.15
C VAL A 17 -3.04 1.39 2.65
N PRO A 18 -3.97 1.03 3.56
CA PRO A 18 -3.68 1.08 4.98
C PRO A 18 -2.61 0.06 5.35
N ILE A 19 -1.69 0.45 6.23
CA ILE A 19 -0.56 -0.40 6.67
C ILE A 19 -1.05 -1.75 7.23
N THR A 20 -2.21 -1.77 7.89
CA THR A 20 -2.80 -3.00 8.42
C THR A 20 -3.16 -4.01 7.34
N GLU A 21 -3.56 -3.55 6.15
CA GLU A 21 -3.84 -4.42 5.00
C GLU A 21 -2.54 -4.94 4.39
N ILE A 22 -1.55 -4.06 4.25
CA ILE A 22 -0.21 -4.44 3.77
C ILE A 22 0.44 -5.47 4.70
N ALA A 23 0.35 -5.26 6.02
CA ALA A 23 0.86 -6.17 7.03
C ALA A 23 0.22 -7.57 6.90
N LYS A 24 -1.10 -7.63 6.74
CA LYS A 24 -1.84 -8.88 6.48
C LYS A 24 -1.42 -9.55 5.18
N ALA A 25 -1.22 -8.76 4.12
CA ALA A 25 -0.81 -9.27 2.81
C ALA A 25 0.59 -9.89 2.83
N ILE A 26 1.55 -9.24 3.50
CA ILE A 26 2.94 -9.72 3.61
C ILE A 26 3.07 -10.83 4.68
N GLY A 27 2.05 -11.00 5.55
CA GLY A 27 2.13 -11.90 6.70
C GLY A 27 3.12 -11.40 7.75
N LYS A 28 3.24 -10.07 7.90
CA LYS A 28 4.13 -9.39 8.86
C LYS A 28 3.32 -8.52 9.81
N ASP A 29 3.96 -8.07 10.89
CA ASP A 29 3.33 -7.16 11.84
C ASP A 29 3.22 -5.73 11.27
N ALA A 30 2.19 -4.99 11.68
CA ALA A 30 2.01 -3.60 11.26
C ALA A 30 3.14 -2.68 11.75
N HIS A 31 3.75 -2.94 12.91
CA HIS A 31 4.94 -2.22 13.37
C HIS A 31 6.14 -2.48 12.47
N TYR A 32 6.32 -3.71 11.99
CA TYR A 32 7.40 -4.03 11.06
C TYR A 32 7.29 -3.17 9.80
N VAL A 33 6.08 -3.04 9.25
CA VAL A 33 5.85 -2.18 8.07
C VAL A 33 6.10 -0.70 8.38
N ARG A 34 5.64 -0.20 9.54
CA ARG A 34 5.88 1.19 9.95
C ARG A 34 7.38 1.50 10.07
N ILE A 35 8.12 0.66 10.78
CA ILE A 35 9.57 0.80 10.97
C ILE A 35 10.29 0.66 9.64
N GLY A 36 9.89 -0.29 8.79
CA GLY A 36 10.47 -0.51 7.48
C GLY A 36 10.31 0.69 6.54
N ILE A 37 9.16 1.37 6.58
CA ILE A 37 8.93 2.61 5.81
C ILE A 37 9.73 3.77 6.41
N GLN A 38 9.75 3.91 7.74
CA GLN A 38 10.53 4.96 8.42
C GLN A 38 12.04 4.85 8.16
N GLN A 39 12.57 3.62 8.11
CA GLN A 39 13.97 3.34 7.79
C GLN A 39 14.27 3.38 6.29
N GLY A 40 13.25 3.50 5.43
CA GLY A 40 13.41 3.49 3.97
C GLY A 40 13.76 2.12 3.37
N ILE A 41 13.59 1.03 4.14
CA ILE A 41 13.76 -0.34 3.67
C ILE A 41 12.62 -0.70 2.71
N LEU A 42 11.39 -0.36 3.10
CA LEU A 42 10.19 -0.60 2.31
C LEU A 42 9.92 0.62 1.43
N LYS A 43 10.13 0.49 0.12
CA LYS A 43 10.06 1.60 -0.85
C LYS A 43 8.65 1.79 -1.41
N PHE A 44 7.74 0.87 -1.09
CA PHE A 44 6.33 1.00 -1.43
C PHE A 44 5.60 2.13 -0.71
N GLY A 45 6.11 2.56 0.45
CA GLY A 45 5.51 3.59 1.28
C GLY A 45 6.45 4.77 1.54
N VAL A 46 5.87 5.89 1.97
CA VAL A 46 6.58 7.07 2.48
C VAL A 46 6.05 7.37 3.87
N ALA A 47 6.96 7.57 4.83
CA ALA A 47 6.64 8.07 6.15
C ALA A 47 7.10 9.54 6.26
N MET A 48 6.19 10.43 6.60
CA MET A 48 6.46 11.84 6.88
C MET A 48 6.19 12.10 8.35
N LYS A 49 7.19 12.60 9.08
CA LYS A 49 7.01 13.05 10.46
C LYS A 49 6.23 14.36 10.46
N MET A 50 5.16 14.44 11.25
CA MET A 50 4.29 15.61 11.29
C MET A 50 4.82 16.59 12.35
N GLY A 51 5.72 17.49 11.93
CA GLY A 51 6.28 18.54 12.78
C GLY A 51 7.01 18.03 14.04
N ASP A 52 6.75 18.69 15.17
CA ASP A 52 7.31 18.35 16.48
C ASP A 52 6.63 17.16 17.16
N SER A 53 5.53 16.66 16.59
CA SER A 53 4.80 15.51 17.15
C SER A 53 5.52 14.19 16.85
N ASN A 54 5.27 13.19 17.70
CA ASN A 54 5.66 11.78 17.45
C ASN A 54 4.71 11.08 16.46
N GLU A 55 3.83 11.82 15.79
CA GLU A 55 2.91 11.29 14.79
C GLU A 55 3.58 11.23 13.42
N PHE A 56 3.41 10.11 12.74
CA PHE A 56 3.90 9.88 11.39
C PHE A 56 2.70 9.71 10.46
N SER A 57 2.68 10.49 9.39
CA SER A 57 1.79 10.29 8.26
C SER A 57 2.40 9.27 7.30
N TYR A 58 1.61 8.29 6.89
CA TYR A 58 2.05 7.24 5.98
C TYR A 58 1.26 7.30 4.68
N TYR A 59 1.99 7.24 3.56
CA TYR A 59 1.41 7.17 2.23
C TYR A 59 1.95 5.94 1.51
N CYS A 60 1.08 4.98 1.20
CA CYS A 60 1.43 3.73 0.52
C CYS A 60 0.59 3.60 -0.76
N SER A 61 1.22 3.78 -1.92
CA SER A 61 0.54 3.65 -3.22
C SER A 61 0.27 2.19 -3.55
N ASP A 62 -0.97 1.86 -3.91
CA ASP A 62 -1.40 0.52 -4.33
C ASP A 62 -0.51 -0.12 -5.40
N ARG A 63 -0.07 0.65 -6.40
CA ARG A 63 0.87 0.17 -7.44
C ARG A 63 2.20 -0.29 -6.86
N LYS A 64 2.85 0.53 -6.02
CA LYS A 64 4.17 0.18 -5.47
C LYS A 64 4.09 -0.98 -4.49
N VAL A 65 3.01 -1.04 -3.70
CA VAL A 65 2.76 -2.18 -2.81
C VAL A 65 2.66 -3.46 -3.63
N TRP A 66 1.93 -3.45 -4.75
CA TRP A 66 1.87 -4.61 -5.64
C TRP A 66 3.22 -4.96 -6.26
N GLU A 67 4.01 -3.98 -6.69
CA GLU A 67 5.35 -4.21 -7.25
C GLU A 67 6.30 -4.88 -6.24
N GLU A 68 6.23 -4.53 -4.95
CA GLU A 68 7.15 -5.05 -3.92
C GLU A 68 6.64 -6.32 -3.22
N THR A 69 5.31 -6.47 -3.10
CA THR A 69 4.68 -7.55 -2.31
C THR A 69 3.93 -8.57 -3.17
N GLY A 70 3.64 -8.25 -4.44
CA GLY A 70 2.75 -9.03 -5.30
C GLY A 70 1.26 -8.94 -4.93
N TYR A 71 0.91 -8.21 -3.87
CA TYR A 71 -0.47 -8.12 -3.38
C TYR A 71 -1.24 -7.00 -4.07
N PHE A 72 -2.42 -7.34 -4.62
CA PHE A 72 -3.37 -6.36 -5.13
C PHE A 72 -4.77 -6.65 -4.62
N ASN A 73 -5.36 -5.68 -3.93
CA ASN A 73 -6.77 -5.74 -3.50
C ASN A 73 -7.67 -4.91 -4.42
N GLY A 74 -8.21 -5.54 -5.45
CA GLY A 74 -9.16 -4.94 -6.38
C GLY A 74 -10.52 -4.59 -5.76
N GLU A 75 -10.84 -5.14 -4.58
CA GLU A 75 -12.17 -5.06 -3.98
C GLU A 75 -12.37 -3.86 -3.07
N ALA A 76 -11.32 -3.15 -2.67
CA ALA A 76 -11.47 -2.02 -1.76
C ALA A 76 -12.24 -0.82 -2.38
N LYS A 77 -12.66 -0.87 -3.65
CA LYS A 77 -13.69 0.04 -4.20
C LYS A 77 -15.08 -0.16 -3.58
N LYS A 78 -15.38 -1.33 -2.99
CA LYS A 78 -16.70 -1.62 -2.41
C LYS A 78 -16.91 -1.00 -1.02
N GLN A 79 -15.87 -0.90 -0.19
CA GLN A 79 -16.01 -0.42 1.20
C GLN A 79 -16.29 1.09 1.33
N GLY A 80 -15.98 1.90 0.30
CA GLY A 80 -16.31 3.33 0.31
C GLY A 80 -17.79 3.64 0.04
N LYS A 81 -18.56 2.70 -0.51
CA LYS A 81 -19.99 2.91 -0.82
C LYS A 81 -20.94 2.48 0.29
N GLU A 82 -20.51 1.63 1.22
CA GLU A 82 -21.39 1.08 2.27
C GLU A 82 -21.46 1.96 3.53
N LYS A 83 -20.46 2.82 3.77
CA LYS A 83 -20.44 3.72 4.94
C LYS A 83 -21.14 5.08 4.75
N ALA A 84 -21.84 5.30 3.64
CA ALA A 84 -22.54 6.56 3.36
C ALA A 84 -24.05 6.52 3.68
N LEU A 85 -24.55 5.45 4.33
CA LEU A 85 -25.96 5.31 4.68
C LEU A 85 -26.11 4.76 6.10
N ALA A 86 -25.89 5.59 7.10
CA ALA A 86 -26.37 5.41 8.47
C ALA A 86 -26.57 6.78 9.12
#